data_AF-A0AAN7X0X2-F1
#
_entry.id   AF-A0AAN7X0X2-F1
#
_cell.length_a   1.000
_cell.length_b   1.000
_cell.length_c   1.000
_cell.angle_alpha   90.00
_cell.angle_beta   90.00
_cell.angle_gamma   90.00
#
_symmetry.space_group_name_H-M   'P 1'
#
loop_
_entity.id
_entity.type
_entity.pdbx_description
1 polymer ?
#
loop_
_entity_poly.entity_id
_entity_poly.type
_entity_poly.pdbx_seq_one_letter_code
_entity_poly.pdbx_strand_id
1 'polypeptide(L)'
;MTLTPPKGLIEDIQRTIVDFFWSGRHWVRAAALYLPVAEEGQGLIHIQSKIAAFRLRTAQSLLYDSGPSWLEMAKLLLRRVGRLGYQKQQFLLTPEDVDLSGLTPFYTSVLQAWQIFKISRVINEIPGMWLFEEPLFFNKLIRIRSLQSASLQASLREAGCTKLGHLMKSKMTSLEILRRKSNITSIRIIN
;
A
#
# COMPACT_ATOMS: atom_id res chain seq x y z
N MET A 1 10.64 6.29 -20.16
CA MET A 1 9.21 6.49 -19.86
C MET A 1 8.52 5.15 -20.02
N THR A 2 7.90 4.59 -18.98
CA THR A 2 7.08 3.38 -19.12
C THR A 2 5.68 3.80 -19.58
N LEU A 3 5.32 3.45 -20.81
CA LEU A 3 4.00 3.71 -21.35
C LEU A 3 3.00 2.80 -20.61
N THR A 4 2.10 3.39 -19.84
CA THR A 4 0.92 2.65 -19.37
C THR A 4 0.00 2.42 -20.55
N PRO A 5 -0.48 1.18 -20.77
CA PRO A 5 -1.47 0.94 -21.81
C PRO A 5 -2.71 1.79 -21.55
N PRO A 6 -3.37 2.30 -22.60
CA PRO A 6 -4.67 2.96 -22.49
C PRO A 6 -5.66 2.08 -21.72
N LYS A 7 -6.56 2.72 -20.97
CA LYS A 7 -7.66 2.02 -20.29
C LYS A 7 -8.49 1.25 -21.34
N GLY A 8 -8.77 -0.02 -21.09
CA GLY A 8 -9.55 -0.87 -22.01
C GLY A 8 -8.71 -1.69 -22.99
N LEU A 9 -7.47 -1.28 -23.31
CA LEU A 9 -6.67 -1.97 -24.33
C LEU A 9 -6.39 -3.43 -23.96
N ILE A 10 -6.03 -3.70 -22.70
CA ILE A 10 -5.74 -5.06 -22.26
C ILE A 10 -7.02 -5.90 -22.22
N GLU A 11 -8.15 -5.29 -21.83
CA GLU A 11 -9.47 -5.93 -21.84
C GLU A 11 -9.90 -6.29 -23.26
N ASP A 12 -9.66 -5.42 -24.24
CA ASP A 12 -10.00 -5.63 -25.65
C ASP A 12 -9.10 -6.68 -26.29
N ILE A 13 -7.81 -6.68 -25.99
CA ILE A 13 -6.88 -7.75 -26.40
C ILE A 13 -7.33 -9.09 -25.81
N GLN A 14 -7.62 -9.13 -24.51
CA GLN A 14 -8.09 -10.33 -23.84
C GLN A 14 -9.39 -10.85 -24.47
N ARG A 15 -10.35 -9.95 -24.76
CA ARG A 15 -11.60 -10.29 -25.43
C ARG A 15 -11.36 -10.88 -26.82
N THR A 16 -10.50 -10.25 -27.62
CA THR A 16 -10.18 -10.71 -28.98
C THR A 16 -9.56 -12.11 -28.98
N ILE A 17 -8.67 -12.38 -28.03
CA ILE A 17 -8.07 -13.71 -27.85
C ILE A 17 -9.13 -14.72 -27.42
N VAL A 18 -9.99 -14.38 -26.48
CA VAL A 18 -11.07 -15.28 -26.03
C VAL A 18 -12.03 -15.56 -27.18
N ASP A 19 -12.48 -14.56 -27.93
CA ASP A 19 -13.41 -14.71 -29.04
C ASP A 19 -12.86 -15.61 -30.15
N PHE A 20 -11.53 -15.62 -30.37
CA PHE A 20 -10.86 -16.53 -31.29
C PHE A 20 -10.99 -18.01 -30.86
N PHE A 21 -10.85 -18.29 -29.56
CA PHE A 21 -10.96 -19.66 -29.02
C PHE A 21 -12.39 -20.04 -28.60
N TRP A 22 -13.27 -19.06 -28.44
CA TRP A 22 -14.54 -19.20 -27.75
C TRP A 22 -15.60 -18.22 -28.29
N SER A 23 -16.43 -18.71 -29.20
CA SER A 23 -17.49 -17.92 -29.86
C SER A 23 -18.68 -17.53 -28.94
N GLY A 24 -18.59 -17.82 -27.64
CA GLY A 24 -19.66 -17.58 -26.66
C GLY A 24 -20.79 -18.62 -26.68
N ARG A 25 -20.74 -19.63 -27.55
CA ARG A 25 -21.75 -20.71 -27.65
C ARG A 25 -21.28 -22.00 -26.99
N HIS A 26 -21.14 -21.98 -25.67
CA HIS A 26 -20.57 -23.11 -24.94
C HIS A 26 -21.19 -23.25 -23.54
N TRP A 27 -21.11 -24.44 -22.95
CA TRP A 27 -21.75 -24.77 -21.65
C TRP A 27 -20.91 -24.41 -20.41
N VAL A 28 -19.70 -23.88 -20.60
CA VAL A 28 -18.77 -23.53 -19.52
C VAL A 28 -18.53 -22.02 -19.51
N ARG A 29 -18.00 -21.47 -18.41
CA ARG A 29 -17.58 -20.07 -18.39
C ARG A 29 -16.23 -19.91 -19.09
N ALA A 30 -16.01 -18.79 -19.77
CA ALA A 30 -14.72 -18.45 -20.39
C ALA A 30 -13.54 -18.51 -19.39
N ALA A 31 -13.81 -18.37 -18.08
CA ALA A 31 -12.81 -18.54 -17.04
C ALA A 31 -12.12 -19.92 -17.05
N ALA A 32 -12.80 -20.99 -17.50
CA ALA A 32 -12.20 -22.32 -17.61
C ALA A 32 -11.08 -22.38 -18.66
N LEU A 33 -11.10 -21.50 -19.67
CA LEU A 33 -10.03 -21.41 -20.66
C LEU A 33 -8.70 -21.01 -20.01
N TYR A 34 -8.75 -20.24 -18.92
CA TYR A 34 -7.57 -19.75 -18.22
C TYR A 34 -6.94 -20.76 -17.26
N LEU A 35 -7.62 -21.87 -16.98
CA LEU A 35 -7.09 -22.91 -16.12
C LEU A 35 -5.95 -23.66 -16.82
N PRO A 36 -4.96 -24.17 -16.07
CA PRO A 36 -3.96 -25.09 -16.61
C PRO A 36 -4.62 -26.32 -17.26
N VAL A 37 -3.95 -26.90 -18.25
CA VAL A 37 -4.41 -28.15 -18.90
C VAL A 37 -4.54 -29.30 -17.90
N ALA A 38 -3.71 -29.30 -16.84
CA ALA A 38 -3.79 -30.26 -15.74
C ALA A 38 -5.07 -30.14 -14.90
N GLU A 39 -5.75 -29.00 -14.95
CA GLU A 39 -7.04 -28.73 -14.29
C GLU A 39 -8.18 -28.71 -15.31
N GLU A 40 -8.03 -29.47 -16.41
CA GLU A 40 -9.00 -29.58 -17.51
C GLU A 40 -9.27 -28.26 -18.26
N GLY A 41 -8.39 -27.27 -18.10
CA GLY A 41 -8.43 -26.01 -18.82
C GLY A 41 -7.77 -26.04 -20.19
N GLN A 42 -7.63 -24.85 -20.79
CA GLN A 42 -6.96 -24.66 -22.10
C GLN A 42 -5.62 -23.93 -21.98
N GLY A 43 -5.19 -23.59 -20.75
CA GLY A 43 -3.93 -22.88 -20.51
C GLY A 43 -3.88 -21.47 -21.09
N LEU A 44 -5.04 -20.87 -21.41
CA LEU A 44 -5.10 -19.54 -21.97
C LEU A 44 -4.58 -18.52 -20.96
N ILE A 45 -3.75 -17.58 -21.41
CA ILE A 45 -3.19 -16.59 -20.49
C ILE A 45 -4.24 -15.54 -20.17
N HIS A 46 -4.55 -15.37 -18.89
CA HIS A 46 -5.27 -14.19 -18.40
C HIS A 46 -4.27 -13.05 -18.16
N ILE A 47 -4.27 -12.07 -19.06
CA ILE A 47 -3.24 -11.02 -19.13
C ILE A 47 -3.26 -10.15 -17.86
N GLN A 48 -4.44 -9.74 -17.39
CA GLN A 48 -4.60 -8.96 -16.16
C GLN A 48 -4.03 -9.71 -14.93
N SER A 49 -4.22 -11.03 -14.85
CA SER A 49 -3.63 -11.84 -13.78
C SER A 49 -2.10 -11.87 -13.85
N LYS A 50 -1.52 -11.96 -15.07
CA LYS A 50 -0.05 -11.89 -15.24
C LYS A 50 0.51 -10.53 -14.84
N ILE A 51 -0.16 -9.44 -15.22
CA ILE A 51 0.21 -8.08 -14.81
C ILE A 51 0.17 -7.98 -13.29
N ALA A 52 -0.94 -8.38 -12.65
CA ALA A 52 -1.09 -8.36 -11.20
C ALA A 52 0.01 -9.19 -10.51
N ALA A 53 0.28 -10.41 -10.99
CA ALA A 53 1.34 -11.27 -10.45
C ALA A 53 2.73 -10.61 -10.53
N PHE A 54 3.05 -9.97 -11.65
CA PHE A 54 4.31 -9.24 -11.80
C PHE A 54 4.40 -8.05 -10.81
N ARG A 55 3.30 -7.32 -10.63
CA ARG A 55 3.22 -6.22 -9.66
C ARG A 55 3.37 -6.74 -8.22
N LEU A 56 2.75 -7.87 -7.89
CA LEU A 56 2.90 -8.52 -6.59
C LEU A 56 4.33 -9.00 -6.33
N ARG A 57 5.00 -9.58 -7.32
CA ARG A 57 6.42 -9.95 -7.21
C ARG A 57 7.30 -8.72 -6.94
N THR A 58 7.01 -7.60 -7.60
CA THR A 58 7.69 -6.32 -7.36
C THR A 58 7.46 -5.83 -5.94
N ALA A 59 6.22 -5.92 -5.44
CA ALA A 59 5.87 -5.57 -4.06
C ALA A 59 6.62 -6.46 -3.05
N GLN A 60 6.69 -7.77 -3.29
CA GLN A 60 7.46 -8.69 -2.46
C GLN A 60 8.94 -8.31 -2.41
N SER A 61 9.57 -8.03 -3.55
CA SER A 61 10.97 -7.57 -3.58
C SER A 61 11.17 -6.27 -2.78
N LEU A 62 10.20 -5.33 -2.82
CA LEU A 62 10.26 -4.09 -2.04
C LEU A 62 10.10 -4.30 -0.52
N LEU A 63 9.34 -5.32 -0.12
CA LEU A 63 9.09 -5.63 1.29
C LEU A 63 10.24 -6.43 1.91
N TYR A 64 10.77 -7.41 1.19
CA TYR A 64 11.76 -8.35 1.71
C TYR A 64 13.21 -7.98 1.37
N ASP A 65 13.44 -6.86 0.68
CA ASP A 65 14.77 -6.44 0.21
C ASP A 65 15.49 -7.48 -0.66
N SER A 66 14.73 -8.43 -1.21
CA SER A 66 15.21 -9.49 -2.08
C SER A 66 14.98 -9.05 -3.53
N GLY A 67 15.94 -8.28 -4.05
CA GLY A 67 15.76 -7.71 -5.37
C GLY A 67 17.03 -7.19 -6.05
N PRO A 68 16.92 -6.90 -7.35
CA PRO A 68 17.98 -6.29 -8.17
C PRO A 68 18.31 -4.86 -7.71
N SER A 69 19.44 -4.33 -8.18
CA SER A 69 20.00 -3.03 -7.79
C SER A 69 19.07 -1.82 -7.97
N TRP A 70 18.06 -1.90 -8.85
CA TRP A 70 17.08 -0.82 -9.03
C TRP A 70 16.15 -0.63 -7.82
N LEU A 71 16.11 -1.58 -6.88
CA LEU A 71 15.24 -1.54 -5.71
C LEU A 71 15.47 -0.31 -4.82
N GLU A 72 16.72 0.11 -4.65
CA GLU A 72 17.05 1.29 -3.85
C GLU A 72 16.48 2.57 -4.48
N MET A 73 16.55 2.69 -5.80
CA MET A 73 15.90 3.79 -6.52
C MET A 73 14.39 3.75 -6.37
N ALA A 74 13.77 2.57 -6.44
CA ALA A 74 12.34 2.43 -6.19
C ALA A 74 11.95 2.87 -4.78
N LYS A 75 12.72 2.49 -3.76
CA LYS A 75 12.49 2.93 -2.36
C LYS A 75 12.63 4.43 -2.20
N LEU A 76 13.59 5.07 -2.89
CA LEU A 76 13.75 6.52 -2.88
C LEU A 76 12.55 7.23 -3.51
N LEU A 77 12.00 6.68 -4.60
CA LEU A 77 10.77 7.21 -5.22
C LEU A 77 9.57 7.05 -4.29
N LEU A 78 9.42 5.90 -3.65
CA LEU A 78 8.38 5.66 -2.67
C LEU A 78 8.48 6.70 -1.53
N ARG A 79 9.65 6.93 -0.93
CA ARG A 79 9.81 7.91 0.18
C ARG A 79 9.22 9.29 -0.08
N ARG A 80 9.11 9.72 -1.35
CA ARG A 80 8.57 11.03 -1.74
C ARG A 80 7.04 11.10 -1.66
N VAL A 81 6.35 9.96 -1.68
CA VAL A 81 4.87 9.88 -1.65
C VAL A 81 4.30 10.54 -0.40
N GLY A 82 3.36 11.47 -0.61
CA GLY A 82 2.65 12.20 0.46
C GLY A 82 3.54 12.99 1.44
N ARG A 83 4.83 13.15 1.15
CA ARG A 83 5.87 13.65 2.08
C ARG A 83 5.94 12.88 3.40
N LEU A 84 5.60 11.59 3.37
CA LEU A 84 5.50 10.77 4.59
C LEU A 84 6.84 10.11 4.97
N GLY A 85 7.79 10.03 4.03
CA GLY A 85 9.08 9.38 4.25
C GLY A 85 8.99 7.86 4.43
N TYR A 86 7.82 7.26 4.19
CA TYR A 86 7.61 5.82 4.32
C TYR A 86 8.30 5.04 3.20
N GLN A 87 8.67 3.79 3.50
CA GLN A 87 9.16 2.83 2.50
C GLN A 87 8.21 1.64 2.46
N LYS A 88 8.54 0.56 3.16
CA LYS A 88 7.73 -0.65 3.29
C LYS A 88 6.36 -0.37 3.90
N GLN A 89 6.28 0.65 4.77
CA GLN A 89 5.05 1.06 5.44
C GLN A 89 3.97 1.55 4.47
N GLN A 90 4.32 1.91 3.22
CA GLN A 90 3.34 2.33 2.22
C GLN A 90 2.35 1.22 1.84
N PHE A 91 2.79 -0.04 1.95
CA PHE A 91 1.96 -1.20 1.70
C PHE A 91 0.91 -1.45 2.80
N LEU A 92 0.98 -0.73 3.93
CA LEU A 92 0.00 -0.78 5.02
C LEU A 92 -1.07 0.33 4.91
N LEU A 93 -0.88 1.28 3.99
CA LEU A 93 -1.75 2.44 3.87
C LEU A 93 -2.99 2.14 3.03
N THR A 94 -4.03 2.93 3.26
CA THR A 94 -5.19 3.02 2.38
C THR A 94 -4.84 3.95 1.23
N PRO A 95 -4.67 3.44 -0.02
CA PRO A 95 -4.18 4.25 -1.12
C PRO A 95 -5.15 5.35 -1.54
N GLU A 96 -6.44 5.22 -1.22
CA GLU A 96 -7.49 6.22 -1.49
C GLU A 96 -7.23 7.54 -0.75
N ASP A 97 -6.63 7.47 0.44
CA ASP A 97 -6.44 8.64 1.30
C ASP A 97 -5.03 9.26 1.14
N VAL A 98 -4.14 8.59 0.40
CA VAL A 98 -2.75 9.02 0.24
C VAL A 98 -2.60 9.82 -1.05
N ASP A 99 -1.94 10.97 -0.95
CA ASP A 99 -1.51 11.69 -2.14
C ASP A 99 -0.38 10.92 -2.85
N LEU A 100 -0.77 10.23 -3.92
CA LEU A 100 0.14 9.49 -4.81
C LEU A 100 0.70 10.38 -5.93
N SER A 101 0.44 11.69 -5.90
CA SER A 101 1.02 12.62 -6.86
C SER A 101 2.56 12.57 -6.79
N GLY A 102 3.20 12.45 -7.95
CA GLY A 102 4.65 12.27 -8.07
C GLY A 102 5.14 10.83 -8.13
N LEU A 103 4.27 9.83 -7.91
CA LEU A 103 4.61 8.44 -8.15
C LEU A 103 4.41 8.10 -9.64
N THR A 104 5.31 7.28 -10.22
CA THR A 104 5.10 6.82 -11.60
C THR A 104 3.88 5.89 -11.66
N PRO A 105 3.13 5.87 -12.78
CA PRO A 105 1.97 4.99 -12.91
C PRO A 105 2.28 3.51 -12.64
N PHE A 106 3.52 3.09 -12.91
CA PHE A 106 4.01 1.76 -12.57
C PHE A 106 3.92 1.48 -11.07
N TYR A 107 4.53 2.30 -10.21
CA TYR A 107 4.53 2.04 -8.77
C TYR A 107 3.13 2.25 -8.15
N THR A 108 2.32 3.16 -8.71
CA THR A 108 0.91 3.28 -8.34
C THR A 108 0.19 1.95 -8.57
N SER A 109 0.40 1.31 -9.73
CA SER A 109 -0.19 0.00 -10.01
C SER A 109 0.38 -1.13 -9.14
N VAL A 110 1.61 -1.01 -8.62
CA VAL A 110 2.17 -1.95 -7.62
C VAL A 110 1.44 -1.85 -6.29
N LEU A 111 1.24 -0.62 -5.78
CA LEU A 111 0.50 -0.40 -4.54
C LEU A 111 -0.96 -0.85 -4.66
N GLN A 112 -1.59 -0.61 -5.82
CA GLN A 112 -2.95 -1.08 -6.11
C GLN A 112 -3.03 -2.62 -6.17
N ALA A 113 -2.11 -3.28 -6.85
CA ALA A 113 -2.09 -4.74 -6.91
C ALA A 113 -1.92 -5.37 -5.52
N TRP A 114 -1.16 -4.73 -4.62
CA TRP A 114 -1.00 -5.19 -3.24
C TRP A 114 -2.32 -5.19 -2.46
N GLN A 115 -3.28 -4.31 -2.79
CA GLN A 115 -4.60 -4.26 -2.12
C GLN A 115 -5.48 -5.49 -2.39
N ILE A 116 -5.08 -6.38 -3.31
CA ILE A 116 -5.73 -7.69 -3.48
C ILE A 116 -5.70 -8.47 -2.14
N PHE A 117 -4.66 -8.28 -1.33
CA PHE A 117 -4.54 -8.92 -0.03
C PHE A 117 -5.23 -8.10 1.06
N LYS A 118 -6.09 -8.76 1.84
CA LYS A 118 -6.64 -8.20 3.08
C LYS A 118 -5.63 -8.39 4.20
N ILE A 119 -5.02 -7.30 4.65
CA ILE A 119 -4.12 -7.31 5.81
C ILE A 119 -4.99 -7.42 7.07
N SER A 120 -4.78 -8.48 7.84
CA SER A 120 -5.35 -8.66 9.17
C SER A 120 -4.21 -8.88 10.17
N ARG A 121 -4.41 -8.47 11.42
CA ARG A 121 -3.46 -8.71 12.51
C ARG A 121 -3.98 -9.77 13.44
N VAL A 122 -3.08 -10.61 13.91
CA VAL A 122 -3.35 -11.54 15.01
C VAL A 122 -3.37 -10.72 16.31
N ILE A 123 -4.49 -10.74 17.02
CA ILE A 123 -4.76 -9.88 18.18
C ILE A 123 -3.93 -10.29 19.42
N ASN A 124 -3.41 -11.52 19.44
CA ASN A 124 -2.76 -12.13 20.61
C ASN A 124 -1.22 -12.09 20.58
N GLU A 125 -0.61 -11.36 19.65
CA GLU A 125 0.85 -11.19 19.66
C GLU A 125 1.25 -10.04 20.58
N ILE A 126 2.24 -10.29 21.45
CA ILE A 126 2.86 -9.24 22.26
C ILE A 126 3.42 -8.19 21.30
N PRO A 127 3.02 -6.90 21.42
CA PRO A 127 3.49 -5.87 20.50
C PRO A 127 5.01 -5.76 20.56
N GLY A 128 5.68 -6.18 19.48
CA GLY A 128 7.12 -6.07 19.35
C GLY A 128 7.56 -4.67 18.93
N MET A 129 8.87 -4.51 18.70
CA MET A 129 9.45 -3.24 18.22
C MET A 129 8.88 -2.78 16.87
N TRP A 130 8.25 -3.67 16.10
CA TRP A 130 7.56 -3.36 14.86
C TRP A 130 6.43 -2.33 15.05
N LEU A 131 5.82 -2.26 16.24
CA LEU A 131 4.76 -1.28 16.54
C LEU A 131 5.26 0.16 16.39
N PHE A 132 6.54 0.42 16.65
CA PHE A 132 7.11 1.76 16.51
C PHE A 132 7.28 2.19 15.06
N GLU A 133 7.39 1.23 14.14
CA GLU A 133 7.49 1.46 12.70
C GLU A 133 6.14 1.68 12.02
N GLU A 134 5.05 1.52 12.77
CA GLU A 134 3.69 1.62 12.29
C GLU A 134 3.35 3.03 11.79
N PRO A 135 2.75 3.17 10.58
CA PRO A 135 2.37 4.47 10.05
C PRO A 135 1.20 5.07 10.83
N LEU A 136 1.34 6.33 11.23
CA LEU A 136 0.30 7.09 11.94
C LEU A 136 -0.88 7.48 11.05
N PHE A 137 -0.58 7.84 9.80
CA PHE A 137 -1.55 8.38 8.87
C PHE A 137 -2.00 7.31 7.89
N PHE A 138 -3.26 7.39 7.45
CA PHE A 138 -3.83 6.55 6.38
C PHE A 138 -3.78 5.05 6.66
N ASN A 139 -3.58 4.66 7.92
CA ASN A 139 -3.56 3.29 8.35
C ASN A 139 -4.97 2.87 8.78
N LYS A 140 -5.48 1.77 8.21
CA LYS A 140 -6.83 1.28 8.52
C LYS A 140 -7.02 0.92 10.00
N LEU A 141 -5.94 0.59 10.70
CA LEU A 141 -5.94 0.15 12.09
C LEU A 141 -5.94 1.32 13.08
N ILE A 142 -5.32 2.44 12.73
CA ILE A 142 -5.20 3.62 13.59
C ILE A 142 -6.23 4.65 13.14
N ARG A 143 -7.50 4.45 13.57
CA ARG A 143 -8.60 5.37 13.30
C ARG A 143 -8.83 6.29 14.48
N ILE A 144 -7.90 7.21 14.72
CA ILE A 144 -8.04 8.22 15.76
C ILE A 144 -8.61 9.50 15.13
N ARG A 145 -9.75 9.99 15.63
CA ARG A 145 -10.42 11.19 15.08
C ARG A 145 -9.52 12.43 15.08
N SER A 146 -8.65 12.60 16.09
CA SER A 146 -7.71 13.73 16.13
C SER A 146 -6.66 13.67 15.01
N LEU A 147 -6.26 12.46 14.58
CA LEU A 147 -5.33 12.28 13.47
C LEU A 147 -5.99 12.48 12.09
N GLN A 148 -7.31 12.69 12.03
CA GLN A 148 -8.03 13.02 10.79
C GLN A 148 -8.00 14.53 10.49
N SER A 149 -7.60 15.37 11.45
CA SER A 149 -7.48 16.82 11.22
C SER A 149 -6.31 17.14 10.28
N ALA A 150 -6.61 17.78 9.15
CA ALA A 150 -5.61 18.15 8.14
C ALA A 150 -4.50 19.06 8.71
N SER A 151 -4.84 19.99 9.60
CA SER A 151 -3.86 20.89 10.23
C SER A 151 -2.90 20.15 11.17
N LEU A 152 -3.41 19.19 11.96
CA LEU A 152 -2.59 18.35 12.81
C LEU A 152 -1.71 17.40 11.99
N GLN A 153 -2.24 16.82 10.91
CA GLN A 153 -1.43 16.01 10.01
C GLN A 153 -0.30 16.81 9.37
N ALA A 154 -0.58 18.02 8.88
CA ALA A 154 0.44 18.90 8.29
C ALA A 154 1.53 19.23 9.31
N SER A 155 1.14 19.68 10.51
CA SER A 155 2.10 20.01 11.58
C SER A 155 2.96 18.81 12.00
N LEU A 156 2.35 17.62 12.16
CA LEU A 156 3.10 16.41 12.49
C LEU A 156 4.04 15.97 11.36
N ARG A 157 3.64 16.12 10.09
CA ARG A 157 4.51 15.82 8.94
C ARG A 157 5.69 16.79 8.86
N GLU A 158 5.45 18.09 9.07
CA GLU A 158 6.51 19.10 9.13
C GLU A 158 7.51 18.81 10.26
N ALA A 159 7.01 18.33 11.40
CA ALA A 159 7.84 17.88 12.52
C ALA A 159 8.51 16.49 12.29
N GLY A 160 8.34 15.87 11.11
CA GLY A 160 8.86 14.54 10.81
C GLY A 160 8.21 13.40 11.60
N CYS A 161 7.09 13.66 12.29
CA CYS A 161 6.37 12.72 13.14
C CYS A 161 5.34 11.94 12.31
N THR A 162 5.79 10.88 11.62
CA THR A 162 4.94 10.05 10.76
C THR A 162 4.71 8.63 11.28
N LYS A 163 5.48 8.14 12.26
CA LYS A 163 5.34 6.77 12.80
C LYS A 163 4.95 6.79 14.28
N LEU A 164 4.32 5.73 14.78
CA LEU A 164 3.95 5.60 16.20
C LEU A 164 5.15 5.83 17.13
N GLY A 165 6.32 5.30 16.76
CA GLY A 165 7.55 5.52 17.53
C GLY A 165 7.98 6.97 17.63
N HIS A 166 7.65 7.83 16.65
CA HIS A 166 7.99 9.24 16.70
C HIS A 166 7.18 9.98 17.77
N LEU A 167 5.92 9.59 17.97
CA LEU A 167 5.09 10.13 19.06
C LEU A 167 5.61 9.71 20.44
N MET A 168 6.13 8.50 20.57
CA MET A 168 6.68 8.00 21.82
C MET A 168 8.01 8.67 22.17
N LYS A 169 8.89 8.86 21.19
CA LYS A 169 10.13 9.65 21.35
C LYS A 169 9.83 11.12 21.66
N SER A 170 8.81 11.69 21.02
CA SER A 170 8.33 13.05 21.28
C SER A 170 7.71 13.20 22.67
N LYS A 171 6.92 12.24 23.18
CA LYS A 171 6.35 12.29 24.54
C LYS A 171 7.41 12.50 25.63
N MET A 172 8.62 11.96 25.43
CA MET A 172 9.71 12.05 26.40
C MET A 172 10.36 13.45 26.48
N THR A 173 10.20 14.27 25.44
CA THR A 173 10.71 15.66 25.39
C THR A 173 9.61 16.72 25.31
N SER A 174 8.41 16.37 24.85
CA SER A 174 7.38 17.32 24.40
C SER A 174 6.21 17.46 25.36
N LEU A 175 5.99 16.56 26.32
CA LEU A 175 4.88 16.71 27.29
C LEU A 175 5.08 17.93 28.20
N GLU A 176 6.30 18.21 28.64
CA GLU A 176 6.61 19.41 29.42
C GLU A 176 6.56 20.70 28.59
N ILE A 177 7.03 20.64 27.34
CA ILE A 177 7.05 21.78 26.42
C ILE A 177 5.64 22.14 25.94
N LEU A 178 4.82 21.14 25.61
CA LEU A 178 3.41 21.33 25.25
C LEU A 178 2.59 21.83 26.45
N ARG A 179 2.83 21.31 27.66
CA ARG A 179 2.22 21.83 28.90
C ARG A 179 2.52 23.31 29.10
N ARG A 180 3.78 23.73 28.94
CA ARG A 180 4.18 25.15 29.05
C ARG A 180 3.57 26.04 27.97
N LYS A 181 3.42 25.56 26.73
CA LYS A 181 2.89 26.37 25.62
C LYS A 181 1.36 26.41 25.55
N SER A 182 0.66 25.42 26.11
CA SER A 182 -0.80 25.29 25.97
C SER A 182 -1.61 25.71 27.20
N ASN A 183 -0.98 26.07 28.33
CA ASN A 183 -1.67 26.34 29.61
C ASN A 183 -2.59 25.20 30.09
N ILE A 184 -2.47 23.99 29.51
CA ILE A 184 -3.27 22.83 29.91
C ILE A 184 -2.66 22.28 31.20
N THR A 185 -3.34 22.47 32.32
CA THR A 185 -2.89 22.08 33.67
C THR A 185 -3.25 20.66 34.07
N SER A 186 -4.14 19.99 33.33
CA SER A 186 -4.61 18.65 33.67
C SER A 186 -3.80 17.56 32.96
N ILE A 187 -3.12 16.73 33.75
CA ILE A 187 -2.52 15.48 33.31
C ILE A 187 -3.40 14.35 33.85
N ARG A 188 -4.04 13.59 32.96
CA ARG A 188 -4.66 12.31 33.31
C ARG A 188 -3.81 11.21 32.71
N ILE A 189 -3.03 10.56 33.57
CA ILE A 189 -2.27 9.36 33.24
C ILE A 189 -3.26 8.21 33.36
N ILE A 190 -3.41 7.42 32.29
CA ILE A 190 -4.05 6.12 32.38
C ILE A 190 -2.94 5.17 32.84
N ASN A 191 -3.07 4.64 34.05
CA ASN A 191 -2.25 3.55 34.55
C ASN A 191 -2.57 2.26 33.79
#